data_AF-A0A2M8L689-F1
#
_entry.id   AF-A0A2M8L689-F1
#
_cell.length_a   1.000
_cell.length_b   1.000
_cell.length_c   1.000
_cell.angle_alpha   90.00
_cell.angle_beta   90.00
_cell.angle_gamma   90.00
#
_symmetry.space_group_name_H-M   'P 1'
#
loop_
_entity.id
_entity.type
_entity.pdbx_description
1 polymer ?
#
loop_
_entity_poly.entity_id
_entity_poly.type
_entity_poly.pdbx_seq_one_letter_code
_entity_poly.pdbx_strand_id
1 'polypeptide(L)'
;MKKIELVSSEKPEIEKEEIKPKKNKKIVKKLAIIGGIIVLLGTLLTFFLVLPSLQMKDEALLLTNEAKQMSESLQAQDLNKTIEKLQATKEQFSTLNASYRKLAWLRIIPLVSNFYKDGEHLFAGGGYLLEAADVTVESLEPYADILGFEREKNEEKKEGETKKEMTAEERLILMLDTLEKIQPNLDKIGEKLELARQEIDQIDSQRYPEKIRDKKIREKIATLIQTIDGVAEIMIEAKPIIGYIRPLLGVPDQKKYLLLFQNDAELRPTGGFLTAYAILTVHNGNFETLGSYDIYSLDARFGNRLQPPEPIKKYHKNVYYWHLRDMNLSPDFKDS
;
A
#
# COMPACT_ATOMS: atom_id res chain seq x y z
N MET A 1 31.96 82.34 -84.90
CA MET A 1 32.50 81.39 -83.89
C MET A 1 31.56 80.19 -83.86
N LYS A 2 32.06 78.99 -84.23
CA LYS A 2 31.27 77.76 -84.41
C LYS A 2 30.96 77.11 -83.05
N LYS A 3 29.68 76.80 -82.82
CA LYS A 3 29.16 75.99 -81.70
C LYS A 3 29.69 74.56 -81.85
N ILE A 4 30.27 74.02 -80.78
CA ILE A 4 30.71 72.62 -80.71
C ILE A 4 29.55 71.82 -80.10
N GLU A 5 29.02 70.87 -80.87
CA GLU A 5 28.03 69.88 -80.42
C GLU A 5 28.75 68.74 -79.70
N LEU A 6 28.31 68.44 -78.48
CA LEU A 6 28.75 67.28 -77.71
C LEU A 6 27.86 66.08 -78.09
N VAL A 7 28.48 65.10 -78.72
CA VAL A 7 27.86 63.83 -79.11
C VAL A 7 27.58 62.99 -77.86
N SER A 8 26.34 62.53 -77.75
CA SER A 8 25.82 61.61 -76.74
C SER A 8 26.59 60.28 -76.75
N SER A 9 27.02 59.82 -75.58
CA SER A 9 27.52 58.44 -75.38
C SER A 9 26.40 57.59 -74.77
N GLU A 10 25.84 56.69 -75.57
CA GLU A 10 24.92 55.66 -75.10
C GLU A 10 25.68 54.65 -74.22
N LYS A 11 25.20 54.48 -72.98
CA LYS A 11 25.56 53.31 -72.14
C LYS A 11 24.67 52.14 -72.57
N PRO A 12 25.20 50.92 -72.75
CA PRO A 12 24.37 49.76 -73.02
C PRO A 12 23.51 49.44 -71.79
N GLU A 13 22.21 49.33 -72.02
CA GLU A 13 21.18 48.97 -71.05
C GLU A 13 21.31 47.47 -70.74
N ILE A 14 21.73 47.13 -69.52
CA ILE A 14 21.73 45.75 -69.04
C ILE A 14 20.27 45.40 -68.73
N GLU A 15 19.64 44.66 -69.64
CA GLU A 15 18.31 44.10 -69.45
C GLU A 15 18.34 43.12 -68.25
N LYS A 16 17.84 43.57 -67.10
CA LYS A 16 17.58 42.68 -65.96
C LYS A 16 16.36 41.85 -66.31
N GLU A 17 16.58 40.61 -66.77
CA GLU A 17 15.51 39.61 -66.76
C GLU A 17 15.00 39.46 -65.31
N GLU A 18 13.81 40.00 -65.05
CA GLU A 18 13.03 39.65 -63.87
C GLU A 18 12.66 38.17 -63.96
N ILE A 19 13.45 37.29 -63.34
CA ILE A 19 13.07 35.91 -63.09
C ILE A 19 11.90 35.93 -62.09
N LYS A 20 10.67 36.10 -62.59
CA LYS A 20 9.46 35.94 -61.78
C LYS A 20 9.37 34.47 -61.37
N PRO A 21 9.44 34.13 -60.06
CA PRO A 21 9.38 32.74 -59.65
C PRO A 21 8.02 32.17 -60.08
N LYS A 22 8.03 31.21 -61.01
CA LYS A 22 6.84 30.41 -61.36
C LYS A 22 6.41 29.64 -60.11
N LYS A 23 5.57 30.27 -59.27
CA LYS A 23 4.93 29.62 -58.11
C LYS A 23 4.15 28.42 -58.63
N ASN A 24 4.71 27.24 -58.44
CA ASN A 24 4.12 25.99 -58.86
C ASN A 24 2.88 25.74 -58.00
N LYS A 25 1.69 26.15 -58.47
CA LYS A 25 0.42 26.16 -57.73
C LYS A 25 0.10 24.80 -57.07
N LYS A 26 0.61 23.69 -57.62
CA LYS A 26 0.51 22.34 -57.04
C LYS A 26 1.29 22.17 -55.72
N ILE A 27 2.48 22.78 -55.60
CA ILE A 27 3.31 22.71 -54.39
C ILE A 27 2.69 23.55 -53.27
N VAL A 28 2.21 24.76 -53.60
CA VAL A 28 1.51 25.63 -52.65
C VAL A 28 0.24 24.97 -52.10
N LYS A 29 -0.53 24.28 -52.97
CA LYS A 29 -1.72 23.52 -52.55
C LYS A 29 -1.38 22.34 -51.63
N LYS A 30 -0.30 21.58 -51.91
CA LYS A 30 0.16 20.50 -51.04
C LYS A 30 0.63 21.02 -49.67
N LEU A 31 1.41 22.11 -49.65
CA LEU A 31 1.85 22.74 -48.40
C LEU A 31 0.68 23.30 -47.59
N ALA A 32 -0.33 23.88 -48.25
CA ALA A 32 -1.55 24.34 -47.57
C ALA A 32 -2.37 23.19 -46.99
N ILE A 33 -2.46 22.04 -47.68
CA ILE A 33 -3.11 20.83 -47.16
C ILE A 33 -2.36 20.27 -45.96
N ILE A 34 -1.03 20.17 -46.04
CA ILE A 34 -0.18 19.70 -44.92
C ILE A 34 -0.31 20.66 -43.73
N GLY A 35 -0.25 21.97 -43.97
CA GLY A 35 -0.47 22.98 -42.92
C GLY A 35 -1.86 22.88 -42.29
N GLY A 36 -2.91 22.67 -43.09
CA GLY A 36 -4.27 22.46 -42.60
C GLY A 36 -4.41 21.19 -41.75
N ILE A 37 -3.76 20.09 -42.15
CA ILE A 37 -3.71 18.84 -41.38
C ILE A 37 -2.98 19.04 -40.05
N ILE A 38 -1.87 19.78 -40.03
CA ILE A 38 -1.13 20.07 -38.79
C ILE A 38 -1.97 20.93 -37.84
N VAL A 39 -2.66 21.95 -38.35
CA VAL A 39 -3.56 22.79 -37.55
C VAL A 39 -4.72 21.96 -37.00
N LEU A 40 -5.33 21.10 -37.82
CA LEU A 40 -6.41 20.21 -37.39
C LEU A 40 -5.95 19.20 -36.33
N LEU A 41 -4.75 18.60 -36.50
CA LEU A 41 -4.14 17.74 -35.49
C LEU A 41 -3.84 18.52 -34.20
N GLY A 42 -3.35 19.75 -34.30
CA GLY A 42 -3.09 20.61 -33.16
C GLY A 42 -4.36 20.96 -32.38
N THR A 43 -5.45 21.30 -33.07
CA THR A 43 -6.74 21.57 -32.42
C THR A 43 -7.31 20.30 -31.79
N LEU A 44 -7.27 19.17 -32.50
CA LEU A 44 -7.69 17.87 -31.94
C LEU A 44 -6.87 17.51 -30.70
N LEU A 45 -5.54 17.63 -30.72
CA LEU A 45 -4.71 17.37 -29.54
C LEU A 45 -5.03 18.34 -28.40
N THR A 46 -5.33 19.61 -28.69
CA THR A 46 -5.68 20.58 -27.66
C THR A 46 -7.00 20.19 -26.97
N PHE A 47 -8.04 19.88 -27.75
CA PHE A 47 -9.36 19.52 -27.23
C PHE A 47 -9.42 18.13 -26.59
N PHE A 48 -8.73 17.14 -27.17
CA PHE A 48 -8.83 15.73 -26.74
C PHE A 48 -7.69 15.26 -25.82
N LEU A 49 -6.61 16.02 -25.68
CA LEU A 49 -5.49 15.69 -24.79
C LEU A 49 -5.21 16.80 -23.77
N VAL A 50 -4.97 18.04 -24.22
CA VAL A 50 -4.49 19.11 -23.33
C VAL A 50 -5.56 19.55 -22.33
N LEU A 51 -6.77 19.89 -22.79
CA LEU A 51 -7.85 20.33 -21.90
C LEU A 51 -8.24 19.26 -20.86
N PRO A 52 -8.48 17.98 -21.25
CA PRO A 52 -8.74 16.93 -20.28
C PRO A 52 -7.58 16.70 -19.30
N SER A 53 -6.32 16.78 -19.76
CA SER A 53 -5.17 16.59 -18.89
C SER A 53 -5.01 17.69 -17.83
N LEU A 54 -5.34 18.95 -18.18
CA LEU A 54 -5.36 20.06 -17.22
C LEU A 54 -6.47 19.86 -16.18
N GLN A 55 -7.67 19.47 -16.62
CA GLN A 55 -8.78 19.16 -15.72
C GLN A 55 -8.41 18.02 -14.74
N MET A 56 -7.85 16.93 -15.25
CA MET A 56 -7.42 15.79 -14.43
C MET A 56 -6.36 16.18 -13.40
N LYS A 57 -5.49 17.15 -13.70
CA LYS A 57 -4.49 17.62 -12.73
C LYS A 57 -5.17 18.27 -11.52
N ASP A 58 -6.18 19.09 -11.75
CA ASP A 58 -6.90 19.78 -10.67
C ASP A 58 -7.76 18.80 -9.87
N GLU A 59 -8.45 17.88 -10.55
CA GLU A 59 -9.20 16.76 -9.94
C GLU A 59 -8.28 15.85 -9.11
N ALA A 60 -7.08 15.53 -9.60
CA ALA A 60 -6.09 14.75 -8.85
C ALA A 60 -5.61 15.49 -7.60
N LEU A 61 -5.44 16.82 -7.66
CA LEU A 61 -5.06 17.61 -6.50
C LEU A 61 -6.17 17.57 -5.43
N LEU A 62 -7.44 17.74 -5.83
CA LEU A 62 -8.58 17.63 -4.92
C LEU A 62 -8.67 16.23 -4.30
N LEU A 63 -8.57 15.18 -5.11
CA LEU A 63 -8.53 13.79 -4.62
C LEU A 63 -7.42 13.59 -3.59
N THR A 64 -6.20 14.05 -3.87
CA THR A 64 -5.08 13.90 -2.94
C THR A 64 -5.28 14.68 -1.64
N ASN A 65 -5.98 15.81 -1.68
CA ASN A 65 -6.31 16.58 -0.48
C ASN A 65 -7.38 15.88 0.37
N GLU A 66 -8.45 15.38 -0.22
CA GLU A 66 -9.49 14.64 0.51
C GLU A 66 -8.93 13.34 1.10
N ALA A 67 -8.13 12.59 0.33
CA ALA A 67 -7.47 11.37 0.82
C ALA A 67 -6.51 11.67 1.99
N LYS A 68 -5.80 12.80 1.93
CA LYS A 68 -4.94 13.26 3.02
C LYS A 68 -5.77 13.61 4.27
N GLN A 69 -6.87 14.36 4.12
CA GLN A 69 -7.74 14.71 5.24
C GLN A 69 -8.42 13.48 5.86
N MET A 70 -8.77 12.48 5.05
CA MET A 70 -9.25 11.19 5.53
C MET A 70 -8.19 10.51 6.41
N SER A 71 -6.94 10.45 5.95
CA SER A 71 -5.84 9.89 6.76
C SER A 71 -5.58 10.68 8.05
N GLU A 72 -5.64 12.02 8.01
CA GLU A 72 -5.48 12.87 9.20
C GLU A 72 -6.63 12.67 10.20
N SER A 73 -7.86 12.48 9.71
CA SER A 73 -9.04 12.23 10.56
C SER A 73 -8.97 10.87 11.24
N LEU A 74 -8.50 9.84 10.51
CA LEU A 74 -8.25 8.51 11.07
C LEU A 74 -7.17 8.55 12.16
N GLN A 75 -6.07 9.29 11.92
CA GLN A 75 -5.01 9.48 12.92
C GLN A 75 -5.49 10.24 14.16
N ALA A 76 -6.43 11.18 13.97
CA ALA A 76 -7.09 11.89 15.05
C ALA A 76 -8.17 11.06 15.77
N GLN A 77 -8.38 9.80 15.37
CA GLN A 77 -9.41 8.90 15.91
C GLN A 77 -10.84 9.46 15.76
N ASP A 78 -11.07 10.36 14.81
CA ASP A 78 -12.37 10.91 14.48
C ASP A 78 -13.01 10.06 13.39
N LEU A 79 -13.78 9.05 13.80
CA LEU A 79 -14.37 8.09 12.86
C LEU A 79 -15.40 8.77 11.97
N ASN A 80 -16.24 9.65 12.52
CA ASN A 80 -17.29 10.36 11.78
C ASN A 80 -16.70 11.18 10.63
N LYS A 81 -15.67 11.98 10.91
CA LYS A 81 -14.97 12.75 9.89
C LYS A 81 -14.20 11.85 8.92
N THR A 82 -13.72 10.69 9.37
CA THR A 82 -13.13 9.68 8.48
C THR A 82 -14.15 9.16 7.49
N ILE A 83 -15.40 8.87 7.92
CA ILE A 83 -16.49 8.45 7.03
C ILE A 83 -16.79 9.54 5.99
N GLU A 84 -16.96 10.78 6.46
CA GLU A 84 -17.24 11.94 5.60
C GLU A 84 -16.15 12.10 4.53
N LYS A 85 -14.88 12.06 4.94
CA LYS A 85 -13.73 12.25 4.04
C LYS A 85 -13.47 11.06 3.13
N LEU A 86 -13.83 9.85 3.55
CA LEU A 86 -13.82 8.68 2.68
C LEU A 86 -14.85 8.83 1.55
N GLN A 87 -16.09 9.26 1.84
CA GLN A 87 -17.09 9.49 0.80
C GLN A 87 -16.66 10.61 -0.17
N ALA A 88 -16.15 11.73 0.35
CA ALA A 88 -15.59 12.80 -0.49
C ALA A 88 -14.44 12.30 -1.37
N THR A 89 -13.56 11.44 -0.83
CA THR A 89 -12.47 10.81 -1.59
C THR A 89 -13.02 9.92 -2.72
N LYS A 90 -14.05 9.10 -2.45
CA LYS A 90 -14.71 8.25 -3.47
C LYS A 90 -15.34 9.08 -4.59
N GLU A 91 -15.98 10.20 -4.26
CA GLU A 91 -16.57 11.11 -5.24
C GLU A 91 -15.50 11.76 -6.14
N GLN A 92 -14.43 12.29 -5.55
CA GLN A 92 -13.31 12.87 -6.31
C GLN A 92 -12.59 11.81 -7.15
N PHE A 93 -12.45 10.59 -6.63
CA PHE A 93 -11.88 9.46 -7.36
C PHE A 93 -12.72 9.09 -8.58
N SER A 94 -14.04 8.98 -8.42
CA SER A 94 -14.97 8.68 -9.51
C SER A 94 -14.94 9.77 -10.58
N THR A 95 -14.89 11.04 -10.17
CA THR A 95 -14.79 12.19 -11.08
C THR A 95 -13.49 12.12 -11.90
N LEU A 96 -12.36 11.89 -11.24
CA LEU A 96 -11.06 11.78 -11.90
C LEU A 96 -11.01 10.56 -12.85
N ASN A 97 -11.57 9.42 -12.45
CA ASN A 97 -11.66 8.22 -13.28
C ASN A 97 -12.51 8.48 -14.53
N ALA A 98 -13.65 9.18 -14.39
CA ALA A 98 -14.49 9.57 -15.52
C ALA A 98 -13.75 10.50 -16.49
N SER A 99 -12.98 11.47 -16.00
CA SER A 99 -12.12 12.32 -16.82
C SER A 99 -10.99 11.54 -17.50
N TYR A 100 -10.37 10.58 -16.80
CA TYR A 100 -9.36 9.69 -17.36
C TYR A 100 -9.89 8.86 -18.53
N ARG A 101 -11.11 8.32 -18.41
CA ARG A 101 -11.77 7.54 -19.46
C ARG A 101 -12.02 8.33 -20.75
N LYS A 102 -12.09 9.67 -20.71
CA LYS A 102 -12.16 10.50 -21.93
C LYS A 102 -10.92 10.34 -22.82
N LEU A 103 -9.80 9.89 -22.24
CA LEU A 103 -8.56 9.59 -22.95
C LEU A 103 -8.48 8.15 -23.52
N ALA A 104 -9.58 7.39 -23.54
CA ALA A 104 -9.63 6.01 -24.03
C ALA A 104 -9.09 5.81 -25.46
N TRP A 105 -9.11 6.86 -26.28
CA TRP A 105 -8.51 6.82 -27.62
C TRP A 105 -6.99 6.57 -27.62
N LEU A 106 -6.29 6.88 -26.51
CA LEU A 106 -4.86 6.59 -26.33
C LEU A 106 -4.55 5.08 -26.34
N ARG A 107 -5.54 4.24 -26.05
CA ARG A 107 -5.42 2.77 -26.08
C ARG A 107 -4.98 2.23 -27.44
N ILE A 108 -5.25 2.94 -28.53
CA ILE A 108 -4.96 2.50 -29.91
C ILE A 108 -3.53 2.90 -30.34
N ILE A 109 -2.88 3.81 -29.61
CA ILE A 109 -1.58 4.37 -30.01
C ILE A 109 -0.45 3.47 -29.48
N PRO A 110 0.37 2.82 -30.34
CA PRO A 110 1.33 1.79 -29.92
C PRO A 110 2.33 2.21 -28.83
N LEU A 111 2.71 3.49 -28.76
CA LEU A 111 3.67 4.02 -27.78
C LEU A 111 3.04 4.45 -26.44
N VAL A 112 1.75 4.80 -26.44
CA VAL A 112 1.06 5.39 -25.27
C VAL A 112 0.02 4.43 -24.69
N SER A 113 -0.40 3.42 -25.46
CA SER A 113 -1.40 2.41 -25.08
C SER A 113 -1.08 1.74 -23.75
N ASN A 114 0.19 1.37 -23.55
CA ASN A 114 0.63 0.70 -22.33
C ASN A 114 0.53 1.61 -21.09
N PHE A 115 0.88 2.89 -21.20
CA PHE A 115 0.69 3.87 -20.12
C PHE A 115 -0.78 4.13 -19.82
N TYR A 116 -1.64 4.05 -20.84
CA TYR A 116 -3.08 4.15 -20.64
C TYR A 116 -3.62 2.93 -19.88
N LYS A 117 -3.20 1.72 -20.25
CA LYS A 117 -3.59 0.50 -19.54
C LYS A 117 -3.10 0.49 -18.10
N ASP A 118 -1.87 0.94 -17.85
CA ASP A 118 -1.33 1.07 -16.49
C ASP A 118 -2.21 2.00 -15.62
N GLY A 119 -2.74 3.08 -16.20
CA GLY A 119 -3.70 3.92 -15.50
C GLY A 119 -5.09 3.30 -15.33
N GLU A 120 -5.58 2.50 -16.30
CA GLU A 120 -6.81 1.71 -16.13
C GLU A 120 -6.69 0.76 -14.92
N HIS A 121 -5.58 0.04 -14.83
CA HIS A 121 -5.25 -0.83 -13.70
C HIS A 121 -5.13 -0.04 -12.38
N LEU A 122 -4.52 1.14 -12.41
CA LEU A 122 -4.43 2.00 -11.23
C LEU A 122 -5.81 2.45 -10.73
N PHE A 123 -6.74 2.80 -11.62
CA PHE A 123 -8.11 3.17 -11.23
C PHE A 123 -8.95 1.95 -10.82
N ALA A 124 -8.73 0.78 -11.41
CA ALA A 124 -9.40 -0.44 -10.97
C ALA A 124 -8.94 -0.82 -9.54
N GLY A 125 -7.62 -0.90 -9.33
CA GLY A 125 -7.04 -1.20 -8.02
C GLY A 125 -7.39 -0.15 -6.96
N GLY A 126 -7.29 1.13 -7.30
CA GLY A 126 -7.71 2.22 -6.40
C GLY A 126 -9.19 2.16 -6.02
N GLY A 127 -10.06 1.72 -6.93
CA GLY A 127 -11.48 1.48 -6.64
C GLY A 127 -11.67 0.38 -5.59
N TYR A 128 -10.99 -0.76 -5.76
CA TYR A 128 -11.04 -1.84 -4.78
C TYR A 128 -10.45 -1.46 -3.42
N LEU A 129 -9.40 -0.63 -3.37
CA LEU A 129 -8.87 -0.08 -2.11
C LEU A 129 -9.90 0.80 -1.40
N LEU A 130 -10.63 1.65 -2.14
CA LEU A 130 -11.68 2.48 -1.56
C LEU A 130 -12.88 1.65 -1.09
N GLU A 131 -13.23 0.57 -1.80
CA GLU A 131 -14.23 -0.39 -1.34
C GLU A 131 -13.78 -1.11 -0.05
N ALA A 132 -12.52 -1.51 0.04
CA ALA A 132 -11.97 -2.10 1.26
C ALA A 132 -12.03 -1.11 2.45
N ALA A 133 -11.71 0.16 2.21
CA ALA A 133 -11.83 1.21 3.21
C ALA A 133 -13.28 1.44 3.67
N ASP A 134 -14.24 1.38 2.74
CA ASP A 134 -15.68 1.48 3.02
C ASP A 134 -16.13 0.37 3.98
N VAL A 135 -15.83 -0.89 3.62
CA VAL A 135 -16.15 -2.06 4.46
C VAL A 135 -15.47 -1.97 5.83
N THR A 136 -14.24 -1.44 5.88
CA THR A 136 -13.50 -1.23 7.12
C THR A 136 -14.25 -0.25 8.03
N VAL A 137 -14.55 0.94 7.53
CA VAL A 137 -15.24 1.98 8.32
C VAL A 137 -16.62 1.50 8.78
N GLU A 138 -17.41 0.89 7.89
CA GLU A 138 -18.72 0.30 8.24
C GLU A 138 -18.60 -0.78 9.32
N SER A 139 -17.53 -1.58 9.30
CA SER A 139 -17.31 -2.65 10.30
C SER A 139 -16.90 -2.11 11.67
N LEU A 140 -16.20 -0.97 11.70
CA LEU A 140 -15.71 -0.35 12.93
C LEU A 140 -16.77 0.53 13.58
N GLU A 141 -17.69 1.10 12.79
CA GLU A 141 -18.70 2.04 13.26
C GLU A 141 -19.45 1.54 14.50
N PRO A 142 -20.00 0.31 14.57
CA PRO A 142 -20.72 -0.16 15.76
C PRO A 142 -19.86 -0.28 17.03
N TYR A 143 -18.54 -0.37 16.87
CA TYR A 143 -17.57 -0.65 17.93
C TYR A 143 -16.61 0.53 18.19
N ALA A 144 -16.90 1.71 17.63
CA ALA A 144 -16.07 2.90 17.70
C ALA A 144 -15.62 3.23 19.15
N ASP A 145 -16.58 3.23 20.09
CA ASP A 145 -16.32 3.59 21.50
C ASP A 145 -15.39 2.59 22.20
N ILE A 146 -15.47 1.31 21.84
CA ILE A 146 -14.66 0.22 22.38
C ILE A 146 -13.22 0.35 21.90
N LEU A 147 -13.06 0.73 20.63
CA LEU A 147 -11.77 0.85 19.95
C LEU A 147 -11.10 2.21 20.17
N GLY A 148 -11.73 3.10 20.95
CA GLY A 148 -11.17 4.40 21.31
C GLY A 148 -11.36 5.49 20.27
N PHE A 149 -12.31 5.33 19.34
CA PHE A 149 -12.71 6.39 18.42
C PHE A 149 -13.67 7.38 19.10
N GLU A 150 -13.54 8.65 18.77
CA GLU A 150 -14.50 9.67 19.20
C GLU A 150 -15.75 9.62 18.31
N ARG A 151 -16.93 9.51 18.94
CA ARG A 151 -18.22 9.79 18.30
C ARG A 151 -18.67 11.21 18.58
N GLU A 152 -19.43 11.81 17.67
CA GLU A 152 -20.10 13.08 17.92
C GLU A 152 -20.87 13.03 19.25
N LYS A 153 -20.65 14.06 20.08
CA LYS A 153 -21.31 14.32 21.37
C LYS A 153 -22.81 14.67 21.22
N ASN A 154 -23.49 14.17 20.20
CA ASN A 154 -24.88 14.50 19.88
C ASN A 154 -25.89 13.43 20.31
N GLU A 155 -25.43 12.29 20.81
CA GLU A 155 -26.24 11.52 21.75
C GLU A 155 -26.03 12.12 23.12
N GLU A 156 -27.12 12.67 23.68
CA GLU A 156 -27.21 13.05 25.07
C GLU A 156 -26.44 12.03 25.91
N LYS A 157 -25.34 12.49 26.53
CA LYS A 157 -24.82 11.81 27.72
C LYS A 157 -26.01 11.71 28.65
N LYS A 158 -26.66 10.54 28.72
CA LYS A 158 -27.56 10.24 29.83
C LYS A 158 -26.72 10.41 31.07
N GLU A 159 -26.97 11.50 31.80
CA GLU A 159 -26.40 11.75 33.11
C GLU A 159 -26.63 10.49 33.95
N GLY A 160 -25.57 9.72 34.19
CA GLY A 160 -25.63 8.48 34.97
C GLY A 160 -24.88 7.28 34.39
N GLU A 161 -24.59 7.24 33.08
CA GLU A 161 -23.72 6.19 32.54
C GLU A 161 -22.25 6.58 32.76
N THR A 162 -21.79 6.30 33.98
CA THR A 162 -20.35 6.21 34.25
C THR A 162 -19.77 5.27 33.19
N LYS A 163 -18.83 5.73 32.35
CA LYS A 163 -17.99 4.84 31.53
C LYS A 163 -17.58 3.72 32.47
N LYS A 164 -18.18 2.52 32.32
CA LYS A 164 -17.86 1.39 33.19
C LYS A 164 -16.36 1.23 33.08
N GLU A 165 -15.63 1.46 34.17
CA GLU A 165 -14.18 1.31 34.16
C GLU A 165 -13.89 -0.16 33.91
N MET A 166 -13.72 -0.51 32.63
CA MET A 166 -13.41 -1.86 32.23
C MET A 166 -11.96 -2.14 32.59
N THR A 167 -11.74 -3.29 33.21
CA THR A 167 -10.40 -3.86 33.42
C THR A 167 -9.72 -4.14 32.08
N ALA A 168 -8.39 -4.33 32.09
CA ALA A 168 -7.65 -4.64 30.88
C ALA A 168 -8.11 -5.98 30.27
N GLU A 169 -8.46 -6.94 31.12
CA GLU A 169 -8.97 -8.25 30.74
C GLU A 169 -10.35 -8.17 30.08
N GLU A 170 -11.28 -7.40 30.67
CA GLU A 170 -12.61 -7.19 30.07
C GLU A 170 -12.52 -6.48 28.72
N ARG A 171 -11.61 -5.50 28.58
CA ARG A 171 -11.37 -4.83 27.30
C ARG A 171 -10.82 -5.80 26.27
N LEU A 172 -9.87 -6.66 26.66
CA LEU A 172 -9.31 -7.67 25.78
C LEU A 172 -10.41 -8.62 25.28
N ILE A 173 -11.24 -9.17 26.17
CA ILE A 173 -12.35 -10.04 25.77
C ILE A 173 -13.33 -9.32 24.82
N LEU A 174 -13.67 -8.07 25.12
CA LEU A 174 -14.56 -7.29 24.27
C LEU A 174 -13.95 -7.02 22.89
N MET A 175 -12.64 -6.79 22.80
CA MET A 175 -11.93 -6.66 21.52
C MET A 175 -11.95 -7.99 20.76
N LEU A 176 -11.80 -9.13 21.43
CA LEU A 176 -11.89 -10.46 20.79
C LEU A 176 -13.31 -10.75 20.28
N ASP A 177 -14.33 -10.44 21.07
CA ASP A 177 -15.73 -10.54 20.64
C ASP A 177 -16.01 -9.65 19.43
N THR A 178 -15.45 -8.44 19.44
CA THR A 178 -15.55 -7.50 18.32
C THR A 178 -14.90 -8.09 17.08
N LEU A 179 -13.68 -8.63 17.22
CA LEU A 179 -12.91 -9.25 16.15
C LEU A 179 -13.66 -10.42 15.49
N GLU A 180 -14.30 -11.27 16.29
CA GLU A 180 -15.14 -12.38 15.81
C GLU A 180 -16.36 -11.87 15.03
N LYS A 181 -17.03 -10.83 15.54
CA LYS A 181 -18.19 -10.23 14.86
C LYS A 181 -17.83 -9.54 13.55
N ILE A 182 -16.65 -8.93 13.44
CA ILE A 182 -16.18 -8.29 12.21
C ILE A 182 -15.49 -9.28 11.26
N GLN A 183 -15.28 -10.55 11.64
CA GLN A 183 -14.61 -11.54 10.80
C GLN A 183 -15.20 -11.63 9.37
N PRO A 184 -16.53 -11.64 9.15
CA PRO A 184 -17.09 -11.63 7.80
C PRO A 184 -16.72 -10.37 7.00
N ASN A 185 -16.55 -9.23 7.67
CA ASN A 185 -16.09 -7.98 7.05
C ASN A 185 -14.60 -8.04 6.75
N LEU A 186 -13.77 -8.63 7.62
CA LEU A 186 -12.35 -8.86 7.36
C LEU A 186 -12.13 -9.76 6.13
N ASP A 187 -12.97 -10.77 5.94
CA ASP A 187 -12.94 -11.61 4.74
C ASP A 187 -13.22 -10.80 3.47
N LYS A 188 -14.24 -9.93 3.51
CA LYS A 188 -14.55 -9.02 2.40
C LYS A 188 -13.42 -8.02 2.15
N ILE A 189 -12.82 -7.46 3.20
CA ILE A 189 -11.67 -6.55 3.09
C ILE A 189 -10.51 -7.28 2.40
N GLY A 190 -10.19 -8.50 2.84
CA GLY A 190 -9.16 -9.34 2.22
C GLY A 190 -9.42 -9.61 0.73
N GLU A 191 -10.67 -9.93 0.36
CA GLU A 191 -11.07 -10.11 -1.05
C GLU A 191 -10.83 -8.84 -1.87
N LYS A 192 -11.23 -7.67 -1.37
CA LYS A 192 -11.04 -6.39 -2.06
C LYS A 192 -9.57 -6.02 -2.19
N LEU A 193 -8.77 -6.24 -1.15
CA LEU A 193 -7.33 -6.00 -1.20
C LEU A 193 -6.63 -6.94 -2.20
N GLU A 194 -7.07 -8.20 -2.29
CA GLU A 194 -6.55 -9.14 -3.28
C GLU A 194 -6.89 -8.71 -4.71
N LEU A 195 -8.12 -8.26 -4.97
CA LEU A 195 -8.50 -7.69 -6.27
C LEU A 195 -7.70 -6.43 -6.59
N ALA A 196 -7.47 -5.57 -5.59
CA ALA A 196 -6.62 -4.39 -5.76
C ALA A 196 -5.18 -4.77 -6.15
N ARG A 197 -4.60 -5.74 -5.44
CA ARG A 197 -3.27 -6.28 -5.72
C ARG A 197 -3.17 -6.80 -7.16
N GLN A 198 -4.12 -7.65 -7.57
CA GLN A 198 -4.14 -8.25 -8.91
C GLN A 198 -4.15 -7.22 -10.05
N GLU A 199 -4.86 -6.11 -9.86
CA GLU A 199 -4.87 -4.99 -10.82
C GLU A 199 -3.54 -4.22 -10.79
N ILE A 200 -3.06 -3.87 -9.60
CA ILE A 200 -1.84 -3.04 -9.44
C ILE A 200 -0.58 -3.79 -9.90
N ASP A 201 -0.53 -5.10 -9.75
CA ASP A 201 0.55 -5.97 -10.25
C ASP A 201 0.69 -5.96 -11.78
N GLN A 202 -0.35 -5.56 -12.51
CA GLN A 202 -0.27 -5.39 -13.97
C GLN A 202 0.52 -4.14 -14.37
N ILE A 203 0.79 -3.22 -13.44
CA ILE A 203 1.48 -1.97 -13.68
C ILE A 203 3.00 -2.19 -13.73
N ASP A 204 3.59 -1.91 -14.88
CA ASP A 204 5.03 -2.02 -15.07
C ASP A 204 5.75 -0.71 -14.74
N SER A 205 6.37 -0.66 -13.56
CA SER A 205 7.14 0.49 -13.11
C SER A 205 8.31 0.85 -14.04
N GLN A 206 8.89 -0.10 -14.79
CA GLN A 206 10.05 0.15 -15.65
C GLN A 206 9.70 1.01 -16.88
N ARG A 207 8.42 1.08 -17.26
CA ARG A 207 7.95 1.95 -18.34
C ARG A 207 8.11 3.44 -18.02
N TYR A 208 8.17 3.78 -16.74
CA TYR A 208 8.27 5.17 -16.30
C TYR A 208 9.74 5.59 -16.20
N PRO A 209 10.06 6.86 -16.56
CA PRO A 209 11.41 7.38 -16.38
C PRO A 209 11.77 7.47 -14.90
N GLU A 210 13.06 7.36 -14.59
CA GLU A 210 13.55 7.45 -13.21
C GLU A 210 13.12 8.77 -12.55
N LYS A 211 13.21 9.87 -13.29
CA LYS A 211 12.86 11.20 -12.83
C LYS A 211 12.06 11.96 -13.88
N ILE A 212 11.05 12.70 -13.41
CA ILE A 212 10.39 13.76 -14.16
C ILE A 212 10.62 15.04 -13.36
N ARG A 213 11.47 15.94 -13.88
CA ARG A 213 12.01 17.10 -13.13
C ARG A 213 12.69 16.60 -11.84
N ASP A 214 12.28 17.09 -10.68
CA ASP A 214 12.84 16.72 -9.37
C ASP A 214 12.11 15.54 -8.71
N LYS A 215 11.10 14.95 -9.37
CA LYS A 215 10.29 13.86 -8.81
C LYS A 215 10.75 12.51 -9.34
N LYS A 216 11.13 11.60 -8.44
CA LYS A 216 11.46 10.21 -8.76
C LYS A 216 10.18 9.39 -9.01
N ILE A 217 9.68 9.37 -10.24
CA ILE A 217 8.36 8.77 -10.55
C ILE A 217 8.41 7.24 -10.51
N ARG A 218 9.42 6.62 -11.12
CA ARG A 218 9.58 5.15 -11.10
C ARG A 218 9.59 4.60 -9.67
N GLU A 219 10.39 5.21 -8.79
CA GLU A 219 10.49 4.81 -7.39
C GLU A 219 9.12 4.91 -6.68
N LYS A 220 8.39 6.01 -6.88
CA LYS A 220 7.06 6.19 -6.27
C LYS A 220 6.05 5.15 -6.72
N ILE A 221 6.06 4.77 -7.99
CA ILE A 221 5.16 3.74 -8.53
C ILE A 221 5.55 2.38 -7.95
N ALA A 222 6.84 2.04 -7.93
CA ALA A 222 7.31 0.80 -7.34
C ALA A 222 6.96 0.70 -5.84
N THR A 223 7.14 1.77 -5.08
CA THR A 223 6.75 1.83 -3.65
C THR A 223 5.25 1.68 -3.47
N LEU A 224 4.43 2.26 -4.35
CA LEU A 224 2.98 2.11 -4.30
C LEU A 224 2.57 0.64 -4.48
N ILE A 225 3.12 -0.03 -5.51
CA ILE A 225 2.88 -1.46 -5.78
C ILE A 225 3.27 -2.28 -4.54
N GLN A 226 4.51 -2.14 -4.07
CA GLN A 226 5.02 -2.86 -2.90
C GLN A 226 4.20 -2.62 -1.62
N THR A 227 3.69 -1.41 -1.42
CA THR A 227 2.85 -1.10 -0.26
C THR A 227 1.53 -1.86 -0.33
N ILE A 228 0.90 -1.89 -1.50
CA ILE A 228 -0.38 -2.57 -1.71
C ILE A 228 -0.19 -4.09 -1.57
N ASP A 229 0.87 -4.63 -2.15
CA ASP A 229 1.24 -6.05 -2.03
C ASP A 229 1.41 -6.45 -0.57
N GLY A 230 2.21 -5.69 0.19
CA GLY A 230 2.47 -5.97 1.59
C GLY A 230 1.22 -5.88 2.46
N VAL A 231 0.33 -4.92 2.21
CA VAL A 231 -0.94 -4.81 2.95
C VAL A 231 -1.86 -6.00 2.64
N ALA A 232 -1.97 -6.40 1.37
CA ALA A 232 -2.77 -7.55 0.98
C ALA A 232 -2.21 -8.86 1.58
N GLU A 233 -0.88 -9.05 1.53
CA GLU A 233 -0.19 -10.20 2.11
C GLU A 233 -0.40 -10.28 3.62
N ILE A 234 -0.17 -9.19 4.36
CA ILE A 234 -0.42 -9.13 5.80
C ILE A 234 -1.87 -9.52 6.12
N MET A 235 -2.85 -9.04 5.36
CA MET A 235 -4.25 -9.35 5.60
C MET A 235 -4.58 -10.84 5.37
N ILE A 236 -3.98 -11.45 4.35
CA ILE A 236 -4.13 -12.89 4.07
C ILE A 236 -3.45 -13.73 5.16
N GLU A 237 -2.24 -13.36 5.56
CA GLU A 237 -1.47 -14.09 6.58
C GLU A 237 -1.99 -13.89 8.00
N ALA A 238 -2.59 -12.74 8.31
CA ALA A 238 -3.17 -12.46 9.63
C ALA A 238 -4.49 -13.22 9.85
N LYS A 239 -5.24 -13.55 8.79
CA LYS A 239 -6.52 -14.25 8.88
C LYS A 239 -6.49 -15.52 9.76
N PRO A 240 -5.55 -16.48 9.60
CA PRO A 240 -5.47 -17.63 10.50
C PRO A 240 -5.19 -17.22 11.95
N ILE A 241 -4.33 -16.23 12.18
CA ILE A 241 -3.98 -15.76 13.53
C ILE A 241 -5.23 -15.26 14.28
N ILE A 242 -6.08 -14.50 13.58
CA ILE A 242 -7.37 -14.01 14.11
C ILE A 242 -8.28 -15.18 14.53
N GLY A 243 -8.26 -16.30 13.80
CA GLY A 243 -9.00 -17.50 14.18
C GLY A 243 -8.44 -18.22 15.43
N TYR A 244 -7.14 -18.11 15.68
CA TYR A 244 -6.48 -18.82 16.79
C TYR A 244 -6.30 -17.99 18.07
N ILE A 245 -6.40 -16.67 18.00
CA ILE A 245 -6.15 -15.79 19.15
C ILE A 245 -7.07 -16.09 20.34
N ARG A 246 -8.35 -16.37 20.10
CA ARG A 246 -9.33 -16.67 21.15
C ARG A 246 -8.99 -17.99 21.89
N PRO A 247 -8.79 -19.13 21.21
CA PRO A 247 -8.26 -20.34 21.84
C PRO A 247 -6.92 -20.14 22.54
N LEU A 248 -6.02 -19.33 21.98
CA LEU A 248 -4.71 -19.05 22.57
C LEU A 248 -4.85 -18.31 23.92
N LEU A 249 -5.87 -17.45 24.05
CA LEU A 249 -6.17 -16.70 25.27
C LEU A 249 -7.06 -17.47 26.27
N GLY A 250 -7.23 -18.78 26.10
CA GLY A 250 -7.93 -19.60 27.08
C GLY A 250 -9.44 -19.43 27.03
N VAL A 251 -10.00 -19.26 25.83
CA VAL A 251 -11.45 -19.17 25.58
C VAL A 251 -11.89 -20.32 24.66
N PRO A 252 -12.94 -21.09 25.00
CA PRO A 252 -13.66 -21.06 26.29
C PRO A 252 -12.90 -21.77 27.41
N ASP A 253 -11.95 -22.64 27.07
CA ASP A 253 -11.24 -23.48 28.04
C ASP A 253 -9.87 -22.89 28.40
N GLN A 254 -9.55 -22.92 29.70
CA GLN A 254 -8.23 -22.52 30.21
C GLN A 254 -7.09 -23.26 29.47
N LYS A 255 -6.09 -22.51 29.03
CA LYS A 255 -4.83 -23.07 28.50
C LYS A 255 -3.73 -23.00 29.54
N LYS A 256 -2.80 -23.95 29.44
CA LYS A 256 -1.59 -24.01 30.25
C LYS A 256 -0.40 -23.98 29.30
N TYR A 257 0.49 -23.02 29.47
CA TYR A 257 1.65 -22.82 28.64
C TYR A 257 2.93 -23.05 29.44
N LEU A 258 3.94 -23.55 28.74
CA LEU A 258 5.34 -23.54 29.16
C LEU A 258 6.03 -22.42 28.40
N LEU A 259 6.52 -21.42 29.12
CA LEU A 259 7.32 -20.34 28.58
C LEU A 259 8.79 -20.64 28.83
N LEU A 260 9.59 -20.72 27.77
CA LEU A 260 11.03 -20.97 27.85
C LEU A 260 11.79 -19.68 27.63
N PHE A 261 12.69 -19.34 28.55
CA PHE A 261 13.56 -18.18 28.43
C PHE A 261 14.87 -18.61 27.79
N GLN A 262 15.30 -17.89 26.75
CA GLN A 262 16.51 -18.20 25.99
C GLN A 262 17.52 -17.06 26.08
N ASN A 263 18.80 -17.41 26.27
CA ASN A 263 19.92 -16.48 26.18
C ASN A 263 20.56 -16.57 24.79
N ASP A 264 20.33 -15.56 23.97
CA ASP A 264 20.87 -15.44 22.61
C ASP A 264 22.39 -15.22 22.57
N ALA A 265 23.01 -14.79 23.68
CA ALA A 265 24.46 -14.73 23.80
C ALA A 265 25.12 -16.12 23.79
N GLU A 266 24.37 -17.17 24.11
CA GLU A 266 24.79 -18.56 24.05
C GLU A 266 23.98 -19.31 23.00
N LEU A 267 24.22 -18.98 21.73
CA LEU A 267 23.41 -19.47 20.61
C LEU A 267 23.20 -20.99 20.62
N ARG A 268 21.94 -21.35 20.38
CA ARG A 268 21.47 -22.69 20.04
C ARG A 268 20.54 -22.57 18.83
N PRO A 269 20.30 -23.66 18.08
CA PRO A 269 19.45 -23.64 16.89
C PRO A 269 18.05 -23.04 17.08
N THR A 270 17.43 -23.15 18.27
CA THR A 270 16.11 -22.52 18.53
C THR A 270 16.15 -21.05 18.95
N GLY A 271 17.33 -20.42 19.03
CA GLY A 271 17.47 -19.00 19.41
C GLY A 271 18.47 -18.71 20.54
N GLY A 272 18.79 -19.69 21.39
CA GLY A 272 19.71 -19.49 22.51
C GLY A 272 19.68 -20.59 23.55
N PHE A 273 20.55 -20.52 24.55
CA PHE A 273 20.60 -21.44 25.66
C PHE A 273 19.35 -21.28 26.55
N LEU A 274 18.68 -22.37 26.90
CA LEU A 274 17.51 -22.32 27.78
C LEU A 274 17.99 -21.98 29.20
N THR A 275 17.61 -20.84 29.76
CA THR A 275 18.08 -20.37 31.08
C THR A 275 17.07 -20.64 32.19
N ALA A 276 15.80 -20.47 31.89
CA ALA A 276 14.70 -20.61 32.84
C ALA A 276 13.42 -21.01 32.11
N TYR A 277 12.42 -21.39 32.89
CA TYR A 277 11.08 -21.61 32.38
C TYR A 277 10.03 -21.08 33.35
N ALA A 278 8.88 -20.68 32.80
CA ALA A 278 7.68 -20.38 33.58
C ALA A 278 6.53 -21.26 33.12
N ILE A 279 5.65 -21.60 34.05
CA ILE A 279 4.38 -22.24 33.74
C ILE A 279 3.30 -21.20 34.00
N LEU A 280 2.50 -20.92 32.98
CA LEU A 280 1.40 -19.96 33.07
C LEU A 280 0.10 -20.60 32.61
N THR A 281 -0.99 -20.20 33.24
CA THR A 281 -2.35 -20.52 32.82
C THR A 281 -3.00 -19.26 32.30
N VAL A 282 -3.75 -19.39 31.21
CA VAL A 282 -4.58 -18.30 30.72
C VAL A 282 -6.02 -18.78 30.62
N HIS A 283 -6.94 -17.96 31.11
CA HIS A 283 -8.37 -18.21 31.02
C HIS A 283 -9.08 -16.89 30.78
N ASN A 284 -9.83 -16.81 29.68
CA ASN A 284 -10.49 -15.57 29.26
C ASN A 284 -9.56 -14.35 29.25
N GLY A 285 -8.34 -14.52 28.71
CA GLY A 285 -7.35 -13.45 28.64
C GLY A 285 -6.69 -13.07 29.97
N ASN A 286 -7.12 -13.66 31.09
CA ASN A 286 -6.46 -13.48 32.39
C ASN A 286 -5.27 -14.43 32.49
N PHE A 287 -4.07 -13.88 32.71
CA PHE A 287 -2.83 -14.63 32.83
C PHE A 287 -2.47 -14.84 34.30
N GLU A 288 -2.34 -16.09 34.72
CA GLU A 288 -1.87 -16.48 36.03
C GLU A 288 -0.55 -17.25 35.91
N THR A 289 0.48 -16.80 36.63
CA THR A 289 1.77 -17.50 36.66
C THR A 289 1.77 -18.51 37.80
N LEU A 290 1.90 -19.79 37.47
CA LEU A 290 2.01 -20.87 38.46
C LEU A 290 3.40 -20.94 39.10
N GLY A 291 4.41 -20.38 38.42
CA GLY A 291 5.77 -20.25 38.92
C GLY A 291 6.78 -20.01 37.81
N SER A 292 7.94 -19.48 38.19
CA SER A 292 9.12 -19.36 37.33
C SER A 292 10.30 -20.01 38.03
N TYR A 293 11.08 -20.78 37.30
CA TYR A 293 12.18 -21.57 37.83
C TYR A 293 13.35 -21.56 36.87
N ASP A 294 14.53 -21.60 37.46
CA ASP A 294 15.78 -21.79 36.75
C ASP A 294 15.84 -23.20 36.10
N ILE A 295 16.39 -23.30 34.89
CA ILE A 295 16.43 -24.55 34.12
C ILE A 295 17.23 -25.66 34.84
N TYR A 296 18.27 -25.29 35.58
CA TYR A 296 19.12 -26.23 36.32
C TYR A 296 18.32 -26.95 37.40
N SER A 297 17.30 -26.30 37.96
CA SER A 297 16.38 -26.93 38.91
C SER A 297 15.51 -28.01 38.26
N LEU A 298 15.15 -27.84 36.98
CA LEU A 298 14.42 -28.84 36.23
C LEU A 298 15.35 -29.98 35.78
N ASP A 299 16.54 -29.66 35.28
CA ASP A 299 17.59 -30.62 34.94
C ASP A 299 17.93 -31.54 36.11
N ALA A 300 18.08 -30.99 37.32
CA ALA A 300 18.38 -31.77 38.51
C ALA A 300 17.27 -32.78 38.86
N ARG A 301 16.02 -32.46 38.51
CA ARG A 301 14.86 -33.37 38.68
C ARG A 301 14.68 -34.32 37.50
N PHE A 302 15.33 -34.07 36.37
CA PHE A 302 15.33 -34.95 35.22
C PHE A 302 16.25 -36.15 35.50
N GLY A 303 15.67 -37.20 36.08
CA GLY A 303 16.41 -38.40 36.53
C GLY A 303 16.99 -39.26 35.40
N ASN A 304 16.66 -38.97 34.14
CA ASN A 304 17.12 -39.73 32.99
C ASN A 304 18.48 -39.25 32.51
N ARG A 305 19.47 -40.14 32.56
CA ARG A 305 20.82 -39.91 32.06
C ARG A 305 20.93 -40.32 30.59
N LEU A 306 20.29 -39.55 29.71
CA LEU A 306 20.35 -39.77 28.27
C LEU A 306 21.76 -39.54 27.74
N GLN A 307 22.16 -40.31 26.73
CA GLN A 307 23.44 -40.05 26.06
C GLN A 307 23.34 -38.76 25.23
N PRO A 308 24.32 -37.85 25.34
CA PRO A 308 24.34 -36.65 24.52
C PRO A 308 24.56 -37.00 23.05
N PRO A 309 23.95 -36.26 22.12
CA PRO A 309 24.19 -36.46 20.70
C PRO A 309 25.66 -36.16 20.38
N GLU A 310 26.16 -36.76 19.29
CA GLU A 310 27.57 -36.70 18.91
C GLU A 310 28.17 -35.28 18.87
N PRO A 311 27.46 -34.22 18.40
CA PRO A 311 27.98 -32.86 18.47
C PRO A 311 28.26 -32.36 19.91
N ILE A 312 27.34 -32.61 20.85
CA ILE A 312 27.53 -32.23 22.26
C ILE A 312 28.68 -33.02 22.87
N LYS A 313 28.70 -34.33 22.64
CA LYS A 313 29.75 -35.23 23.14
C LYS A 313 31.15 -34.83 22.64
N LYS A 314 31.25 -34.38 21.39
CA LYS A 314 32.52 -34.00 20.76
C LYS A 314 33.03 -32.63 21.19
N TYR A 315 32.13 -31.64 21.33
CA TYR A 315 32.53 -30.24 21.49
C TYR A 315 32.23 -29.65 22.87
N HIS A 316 31.20 -30.12 23.57
CA HIS A 316 30.84 -29.63 24.90
C HIS A 316 31.52 -30.46 25.99
N LYS A 317 32.79 -30.13 26.26
CA LYS A 317 33.61 -30.83 27.26
C LYS A 317 32.94 -30.81 28.63
N ASN A 318 33.07 -31.91 29.36
CA ASN A 318 32.49 -32.15 30.70
C ASN A 318 30.97 -32.27 30.74
N VAL A 319 30.30 -32.41 29.60
CA VAL A 319 28.88 -32.79 29.52
C VAL A 319 28.77 -34.26 29.18
N TYR A 320 28.51 -35.07 30.21
CA TYR A 320 28.46 -36.54 30.12
C TYR A 320 27.05 -37.08 29.86
N TYR A 321 26.04 -36.25 30.06
CA TYR A 321 24.63 -36.58 29.88
C TYR A 321 23.94 -35.46 29.10
N TRP A 322 22.89 -35.81 28.37
CA TRP A 322 22.09 -34.82 27.66
C TRP A 322 21.16 -34.10 28.64
N HIS A 323 21.47 -32.84 28.95
CA HIS A 323 20.66 -31.99 29.83
C HIS A 323 19.55 -31.30 29.04
N LEU A 324 18.38 -31.09 29.65
CA LEU A 324 17.21 -30.43 29.05
C LEU A 324 17.57 -29.06 28.48
N ARG A 325 18.43 -28.31 29.18
CA ARG A 325 18.92 -27.00 28.75
C ARG A 325 19.68 -27.01 27.42
N ASP A 326 20.17 -28.19 27.00
CA ASP A 326 20.94 -28.42 25.78
C ASP A 326 20.17 -29.33 24.79
N MET A 327 18.85 -29.54 24.97
CA MET A 327 18.05 -30.38 24.06
C MET A 327 17.54 -29.63 22.83
N ASN A 328 17.65 -28.29 22.80
CA ASN A 328 17.18 -27.45 21.70
C ASN A 328 18.17 -27.36 20.51
N LEU A 329 18.63 -28.52 20.02
CA LEU A 329 19.69 -28.65 19.01
C LEU A 329 19.18 -28.75 17.57
N SER A 330 17.86 -28.75 17.36
CA SER A 330 17.28 -28.61 16.03
C SER A 330 16.78 -27.18 15.84
N PRO A 331 16.90 -26.58 14.64
CA PRO A 331 16.18 -25.34 14.33
C PRO A 331 14.67 -25.57 14.20
N ASP A 332 14.25 -26.82 13.98
CA ASP A 332 12.83 -27.21 14.00
C ASP A 332 12.39 -27.42 15.47
N PHE A 333 11.38 -26.66 15.91
CA PHE A 333 10.89 -26.70 17.29
C PHE A 333 10.21 -28.03 17.65
N LYS A 334 9.62 -28.72 16.67
CA LYS A 334 8.96 -30.02 16.88
C LYS A 334 9.98 -31.14 17.04
N ASP A 335 11.09 -31.05 16.31
CA ASP A 335 12.20 -32.00 16.39
C ASP A 335 13.16 -31.71 17.56
N SER A 336 13.07 -30.50 18.16
CA SER A 336 13.87 -30.06 19.31
C SER A 336 13.39 -30.59 20.66
#